data_AF-A0A3N9N6J4-F1
#
_entry.id   AF-A0A3N9N6J4-F1
#
_cell.length_a   1.000
_cell.length_b   1.000
_cell.length_c   1.000
_cell.angle_alpha   90.00
_cell.angle_beta   90.00
_cell.angle_gamma   90.00
#
_symmetry.space_group_name_H-M   'P 1'
#
loop_
_entity.id
_entity.type
_entity.pdbx_description
1 polymer ?
#
loop_
_entity_poly.entity_id
_entity_poly.type
_entity_poly.pdbx_seq_one_letter_code
_entity_poly.pdbx_strand_id
1 'polypeptide(L)'
;MSADKQKKPQKGTPAKQAKQAKPEQGKKGGASIAGARPKPPAGYSPRLKHFYAQSVIPALKKTFGYANPMMVPRLQKIVVNVGVGEATQNPRVIEGVVREVAAFTGQKPKVSKARKSISNFKLREGMPIGVSVTMRRDIMWEFLDRLISIAAPRIRDFRGLSDKGFDGRG
;
A
#
# COMPACT_ATOMS: atom_id res chain seq x y z
N MET A 1 -27.05 60.18 -45.18
CA MET A 1 -27.08 59.83 -46.62
C MET A 1 -25.76 59.16 -46.97
N SER A 2 -25.85 57.93 -47.50
CA SER A 2 -24.86 57.19 -48.31
C SER A 2 -23.49 56.88 -47.67
N ALA A 3 -23.15 55.65 -47.28
CA ALA A 3 -23.00 54.40 -48.06
C ALA A 3 -21.80 54.40 -49.02
N ASP A 4 -20.86 53.48 -48.76
CA ASP A 4 -20.18 52.52 -49.67
C ASP A 4 -18.67 52.37 -49.39
N LYS A 5 -18.29 51.34 -48.62
CA LYS A 5 -17.75 50.05 -49.12
C LYS A 5 -16.42 50.15 -49.87
N GLN A 6 -15.31 49.99 -49.15
CA GLN A 6 -14.10 49.42 -49.74
C GLN A 6 -14.25 47.90 -49.84
N LYS A 7 -14.39 47.47 -51.10
CA LYS A 7 -14.62 46.13 -51.61
C LYS A 7 -13.26 45.44 -51.75
N LYS A 8 -13.01 44.39 -50.96
CA LYS A 8 -11.96 43.39 -51.26
C LYS A 8 -12.35 42.62 -52.53
N PRO A 9 -11.43 42.35 -53.47
CA PRO A 9 -11.67 41.31 -54.46
C PRO A 9 -11.32 39.94 -53.86
N GLN A 10 -12.32 39.07 -53.82
CA GLN A 10 -12.19 37.61 -53.72
C GLN A 10 -12.56 36.99 -55.06
N LYS A 11 -11.92 35.85 -55.40
CA LYS A 11 -12.38 34.67 -56.16
C LYS A 11 -11.21 34.15 -57.00
N GLY A 12 -10.90 32.86 -57.12
CA GLY A 12 -11.48 31.59 -56.65
C GLY A 12 -10.57 30.48 -57.25
N THR A 13 -10.09 29.50 -56.48
CA THR A 13 -10.55 28.07 -56.41
C THR A 13 -10.53 27.32 -57.76
N PRO A 14 -10.30 25.98 -57.87
CA PRO A 14 -10.36 24.94 -56.80
C PRO A 14 -9.43 23.69 -56.92
N ALA A 15 -9.44 22.86 -55.86
CA ALA A 15 -9.31 21.38 -55.84
C ALA A 15 -7.97 20.76 -56.31
N LYS A 16 -7.40 19.67 -55.77
CA LYS A 16 -7.86 18.60 -54.89
C LYS A 16 -6.61 17.79 -54.43
N GLN A 17 -6.52 17.53 -53.12
CA GLN A 17 -6.23 16.22 -52.51
C GLN A 17 -4.93 15.44 -52.84
N ALA A 18 -4.02 15.47 -51.87
CA ALA A 18 -3.42 14.28 -51.21
C ALA A 18 -3.12 14.75 -49.75
N LYS A 19 -3.80 14.33 -48.65
CA LYS A 19 -3.90 12.99 -48.00
C LYS A 19 -2.58 12.20 -48.18
N GLN A 20 -1.82 11.76 -47.20
CA GLN A 20 -1.90 11.45 -45.76
C GLN A 20 -0.43 11.50 -45.27
N ALA A 21 -0.04 11.66 -44.00
CA ALA A 21 -0.55 10.99 -42.81
C ALA A 21 -0.07 11.70 -41.54
N LYS A 22 -0.99 11.82 -40.57
CA LYS A 22 -0.66 11.73 -39.14
C LYS A 22 0.02 10.38 -38.86
N PRO A 23 0.89 10.30 -37.85
CA PRO A 23 0.98 9.09 -37.05
C PRO A 23 0.25 9.34 -35.72
N GLU A 24 -1.04 8.99 -35.70
CA GLU A 24 -1.72 8.64 -34.46
C GLU A 24 -1.38 7.18 -34.14
N GLN A 25 -0.74 7.00 -32.97
CA GLN A 25 -0.89 5.90 -32.01
C GLN A 25 -1.02 4.45 -32.51
N GLY A 26 -0.14 3.58 -31.99
CA GLY A 26 -0.42 2.14 -32.07
C GLY A 26 0.63 1.18 -31.50
N LYS A 27 0.83 1.20 -30.17
CA LYS A 27 1.23 0.06 -29.32
C LYS A 27 2.50 -0.75 -29.67
N LYS A 28 3.48 -0.69 -28.76
CA LYS A 28 4.05 -1.81 -27.95
C LYS A 28 5.47 -1.40 -27.52
N GLY A 29 5.82 -1.31 -26.25
CA GLY A 29 5.06 -1.39 -25.01
C GLY A 29 5.70 -0.43 -24.04
N GLY A 30 4.88 0.14 -23.15
CA GLY A 30 5.41 0.77 -21.96
C GLY A 30 6.33 -0.23 -21.29
N ALA A 31 7.63 0.07 -21.28
CA ALA A 31 8.57 -0.62 -20.43
C ALA A 31 8.09 -0.33 -19.02
N SER A 32 7.39 -1.31 -18.46
CA SER A 32 7.04 -1.38 -17.07
C SER A 32 8.32 -1.18 -16.28
N ILE A 33 8.53 0.03 -15.76
CA ILE A 33 9.33 0.23 -14.55
C ILE A 33 8.47 -0.26 -13.36
N ALA A 34 7.87 -1.44 -13.52
CA ALA A 34 7.61 -2.32 -12.40
C ALA A 34 8.98 -2.84 -12.04
N GLY A 35 9.73 -2.04 -11.27
CA GLY A 35 10.99 -2.47 -10.68
C GLY A 35 10.70 -3.80 -10.01
N ALA A 36 11.23 -4.87 -10.59
CA ALA A 36 11.19 -6.19 -10.00
C ALA A 36 11.76 -5.99 -8.60
N ARG A 37 10.93 -6.16 -7.55
CA ARG A 37 11.45 -6.13 -6.19
C ARG A 37 12.66 -7.05 -6.18
N PRO A 38 13.80 -6.64 -5.60
CA PRO A 38 14.91 -7.56 -5.42
C PRO A 38 14.33 -8.78 -4.70
N LYS A 39 14.27 -9.92 -5.42
CA LYS A 39 13.83 -11.16 -4.82
C LYS A 39 14.86 -11.45 -3.72
N PRO A 40 14.43 -11.76 -2.49
CA PRO A 40 15.38 -12.15 -1.46
C PRO A 40 16.23 -13.31 -2.00
N PRO A 41 17.52 -13.39 -1.61
CA PRO A 41 18.41 -14.43 -2.10
C PRO A 41 17.77 -15.80 -1.86
N ALA A 42 17.93 -16.71 -2.82
CA ALA A 42 17.34 -18.04 -2.75
C ALA A 42 17.83 -18.75 -1.47
N GLY A 43 16.91 -19.12 -0.58
CA GLY A 43 17.21 -19.75 0.71
C GLY A 43 17.19 -18.82 1.93
N TYR A 44 16.82 -17.54 1.79
CA TYR A 44 16.70 -16.64 2.94
C TYR A 44 15.53 -17.02 3.87
N SER A 45 15.85 -17.35 5.13
CA SER A 45 14.87 -17.50 6.20
C SER A 45 15.01 -16.34 7.20
N PRO A 46 13.93 -15.63 7.53
CA PRO A 46 13.94 -14.59 8.56
C PRO A 46 14.48 -15.11 9.88
N ARG A 47 15.29 -14.29 10.57
CA ARG A 47 15.92 -14.64 11.85
C ARG A 47 14.89 -15.09 12.90
N LEU A 48 13.79 -14.33 13.04
CA LEU A 48 12.72 -14.67 13.98
C LEU A 48 11.97 -15.96 13.60
N LYS A 49 11.85 -16.27 12.31
CA LYS A 49 11.21 -17.52 11.86
C LYS A 49 12.05 -18.74 12.27
N HIS A 50 13.37 -18.62 12.16
CA HIS A 50 14.31 -19.66 12.60
C HIS A 50 14.30 -19.83 14.12
N PHE A 51 14.35 -18.72 14.87
CA PHE A 51 14.23 -18.71 16.33
C PHE A 51 12.91 -19.33 16.82
N TYR A 52 11.80 -19.02 16.14
CA TYR A 52 10.51 -19.61 16.44
C TYR A 52 10.54 -21.14 16.28
N ALA A 53 11.11 -21.65 15.18
CA ALA A 53 11.18 -23.07 14.92
C ALA A 53 12.08 -23.84 15.91
N GLN A 54 13.24 -23.29 16.25
CA GLN A 54 14.26 -23.99 17.06
C GLN A 54 14.04 -23.85 18.56
N SER A 55 13.60 -22.69 19.04
CA SER A 55 13.57 -22.38 20.48
C SER A 55 12.16 -22.26 21.02
N VAL A 56 11.28 -21.56 20.30
CA VAL A 56 9.92 -21.26 20.79
C VAL A 56 9.01 -22.48 20.72
N ILE A 57 9.03 -23.24 19.62
CA ILE A 57 8.20 -24.44 19.47
C ILE A 57 8.50 -25.49 20.56
N PRO A 58 9.77 -25.87 20.83
CA PRO A 58 10.07 -26.83 21.89
C PRO A 58 9.68 -26.32 23.29
N ALA A 59 9.91 -25.04 23.57
CA ALA A 59 9.52 -24.43 24.85
C ALA A 59 8.00 -24.49 25.06
N LEU A 60 7.21 -24.08 24.05
CA LEU A 60 5.75 -24.12 24.11
C LEU A 60 5.21 -25.55 24.27
N LYS A 61 5.79 -26.52 23.56
CA LYS A 61 5.42 -27.93 23.72
C LYS A 61 5.70 -28.45 25.13
N LYS A 62 6.83 -28.07 25.72
CA LYS A 62 7.21 -28.48 27.07
C LYS A 62 6.29 -27.85 28.13
N THR A 63 5.95 -26.57 27.99
CA THR A 63 5.12 -25.85 28.97
C THR A 63 3.64 -26.24 28.90
N PHE A 64 3.09 -26.42 27.70
CA PHE A 64 1.65 -26.63 27.50
C PHE A 64 1.27 -28.08 27.10
N GLY A 65 2.25 -28.96 26.92
CA GLY A 65 2.01 -30.39 26.72
C GLY A 65 1.24 -30.75 25.43
N TYR A 66 1.40 -29.98 24.35
CA TYR A 66 0.65 -30.21 23.11
C TYR A 66 0.94 -31.61 22.52
N ALA A 67 -0.10 -32.45 22.39
CA ALA A 67 0.00 -33.79 21.83
C ALA A 67 0.35 -33.79 20.33
N ASN A 68 -0.15 -32.81 19.57
CA ASN A 68 0.08 -32.70 18.14
C ASN A 68 1.01 -31.50 17.84
N PRO A 69 2.10 -31.68 17.06
CA PRO A 69 2.96 -30.58 16.62
C PRO A 69 2.23 -29.42 15.93
N MET A 70 1.11 -29.68 15.26
CA MET A 70 0.34 -28.67 14.53
C MET A 70 -0.59 -27.83 15.42
N MET A 71 -0.75 -28.21 16.70
CA MET A 71 -1.51 -27.42 17.68
C MET A 71 -0.73 -26.22 18.21
N VAL A 72 0.58 -26.16 17.98
CA VAL A 72 1.42 -25.08 18.49
C VAL A 72 0.98 -23.74 17.85
N PRO A 73 0.69 -22.70 18.66
CA PRO A 73 0.27 -21.40 18.16
C PRO A 73 1.28 -20.79 17.20
N ARG A 74 0.81 -20.27 16.06
CA ARG A 74 1.64 -19.67 15.01
C ARG A 74 1.08 -18.33 14.57
N LEU A 75 1.96 -17.41 14.19
CA LEU A 75 1.58 -16.15 13.57
C LEU A 75 1.04 -16.40 12.16
N GLN A 76 -0.21 -16.00 11.90
CA GLN A 76 -0.87 -16.22 10.61
C GLN A 76 -0.73 -15.02 9.66
N LYS A 77 -0.92 -13.81 10.18
CA LYS A 77 -0.84 -12.55 9.44
C LYS A 77 -0.56 -11.40 10.41
N ILE A 78 0.10 -10.36 9.93
CA ILE A 78 0.14 -9.05 10.58
C ILE A 78 -0.55 -8.06 9.66
N VAL A 79 -1.50 -7.30 10.21
CA VAL A 79 -2.23 -6.26 9.49
C VAL A 79 -1.83 -4.92 10.09
N VAL A 80 -1.31 -4.03 9.24
CA VAL A 80 -1.04 -2.65 9.62
C VAL A 80 -2.14 -1.80 8.98
N ASN A 81 -2.84 -1.04 9.81
CA ASN A 81 -3.92 -0.16 9.39
C ASN A 81 -3.65 1.25 9.91
N VAL A 82 -3.68 2.23 9.01
CA VAL A 82 -3.49 3.65 9.32
C VAL A 82 -4.74 4.39 8.91
N GLY A 83 -5.41 5.01 9.89
CA GLY A 83 -6.52 5.93 9.66
C GLY A 83 -5.99 7.35 9.50
N VAL A 84 -6.38 8.02 8.41
CA VAL A 84 -5.96 9.39 8.12
C VAL A 84 -7.22 10.27 8.14
N GLY A 85 -7.54 10.87 9.30
CA GLY A 85 -8.77 11.67 9.44
C GLY A 85 -8.82 12.89 8.50
N GLU A 86 -7.66 13.48 8.23
CA GLU A 86 -7.48 14.66 7.37
C GLU A 86 -7.59 14.34 5.87
N ALA A 87 -7.62 13.05 5.50
CA ALA A 87 -7.74 12.59 4.12
C ALA A 87 -8.99 13.12 3.40
N THR A 88 -10.04 13.45 4.16
CA THR A 88 -11.28 14.00 3.63
C THR A 88 -11.12 15.39 3.04
N GLN A 89 -10.20 16.19 3.59
CA GLN A 89 -9.94 17.56 3.17
C GLN A 89 -8.78 17.63 2.17
N ASN A 90 -7.75 16.80 2.38
CA ASN A 90 -6.58 16.78 1.50
C ASN A 90 -6.25 15.35 1.03
N PRO A 91 -6.69 14.96 -0.18
CA PRO A 91 -6.43 13.63 -0.74
C PRO A 91 -4.93 13.33 -0.94
N ARG A 92 -4.07 14.35 -1.05
CA ARG A 92 -2.62 14.17 -1.27
C ARG A 92 -1.92 13.54 -0.06
N VAL A 93 -2.45 13.74 1.15
CA VAL A 93 -1.89 13.17 2.38
C VAL A 93 -1.90 11.63 2.31
N ILE A 94 -2.94 11.05 1.70
CA ILE A 94 -3.06 9.60 1.53
C ILE A 94 -1.92 9.07 0.66
N GLU A 95 -1.53 9.79 -0.40
CA GLU A 95 -0.43 9.37 -1.26
C GLU A 95 0.91 9.37 -0.51
N GLY A 96 1.13 10.34 0.38
CA GLY A 96 2.28 10.38 1.27
C GLY A 96 2.33 9.16 2.20
N VAL A 97 1.22 8.90 2.92
CA VAL A 97 1.11 7.75 3.83
C VAL A 97 1.27 6.42 3.08
N VAL A 98 0.73 6.30 1.86
CA VAL A 98 0.92 5.10 1.03
C VAL A 98 2.41 4.87 0.74
N ARG A 99 3.18 5.92 0.45
CA ARG A 99 4.63 5.81 0.19
C ARG A 99 5.40 5.41 1.43
N GLU A 100 5.09 6.00 2.58
CA GLU A 100 5.73 5.67 3.86
C GLU A 100 5.45 4.23 4.27
N VAL A 101 4.17 3.82 4.24
CA VAL A 101 3.76 2.43 4.53
C VAL A 101 4.42 1.44 3.58
N ALA A 102 4.49 1.77 2.29
CA ALA A 102 5.19 0.95 1.32
C ALA A 102 6.70 0.85 1.62
N ALA A 103 7.33 1.94 2.08
CA ALA A 103 8.75 1.97 2.38
C ALA A 103 9.13 1.04 3.54
N PHE A 104 8.40 1.08 4.66
CA PHE A 104 8.75 0.24 5.81
C PHE A 104 8.24 -1.21 5.71
N THR A 105 7.08 -1.45 5.09
CA THR A 105 6.56 -2.83 4.90
C THR A 105 7.13 -3.53 3.67
N GLY A 106 7.72 -2.80 2.73
CA GLY A 106 8.15 -3.34 1.44
C GLY A 106 6.98 -3.83 0.56
N GLN A 107 5.73 -3.52 0.92
CA GLN A 107 4.53 -3.94 0.21
C GLN A 107 3.63 -2.74 -0.12
N LYS A 108 3.17 -2.67 -1.37
CA LYS A 108 2.20 -1.64 -1.78
C LYS A 108 0.91 -1.82 -0.97
N PRO A 109 0.50 -0.83 -0.16
CA PRO A 109 -0.69 -0.95 0.66
C PRO A 109 -1.96 -0.65 -0.14
N LYS A 110 -3.10 -1.09 0.39
CA LYS A 110 -4.44 -0.86 -0.16
C LYS A 110 -5.04 0.40 0.46
N VAL A 111 -5.59 1.28 -0.37
CA VAL A 111 -6.38 2.43 0.09
C VAL A 111 -7.77 1.94 0.50
N SER A 112 -8.15 2.25 1.74
CA SER A 112 -9.44 1.93 2.36
C SER A 112 -10.42 3.07 2.12
N LYS A 113 -11.57 2.74 1.51
CA LYS A 113 -12.67 3.68 1.24
C LYS A 113 -13.75 3.61 2.32
N ALA A 114 -14.45 4.72 2.53
CA ALA A 114 -15.61 4.85 3.38
C ALA A 114 -16.73 3.89 2.94
N ARG A 115 -17.30 3.13 3.87
CA ARG A 115 -18.46 2.26 3.63
C ARG A 115 -19.80 2.95 3.91
N LYS A 116 -19.81 3.97 4.77
CA LYS A 116 -21.01 4.69 5.18
C LYS A 116 -20.71 6.19 5.17
N SER A 117 -21.70 6.98 4.83
CA SER A 117 -21.65 8.45 4.94
C SER A 117 -22.01 8.85 6.37
N ILE A 118 -21.16 9.68 6.99
CA ILE A 118 -21.39 10.18 8.36
C ILE A 118 -21.05 11.67 8.37
N SER A 119 -22.07 12.51 8.60
CA SER A 119 -21.95 13.97 8.52
C SER A 119 -21.00 14.57 9.55
N ASN A 120 -20.94 14.01 10.77
CA ASN A 120 -20.04 14.49 11.83
C ASN A 120 -18.56 14.43 11.44
N PHE A 121 -18.17 13.41 10.66
CA PHE A 121 -16.81 13.24 10.15
C PHE A 121 -16.62 13.83 8.75
N LYS A 122 -17.64 14.51 8.20
CA LYS A 122 -17.67 15.05 6.83
C LYS A 122 -17.37 13.98 5.77
N LEU A 123 -17.76 12.74 6.04
CA LEU A 123 -17.48 11.58 5.19
C LEU A 123 -18.65 11.24 4.27
N ARG A 124 -18.32 10.97 3.01
CA ARG A 124 -19.22 10.38 2.02
C ARG A 124 -18.75 8.99 1.62
N GLU A 125 -19.68 8.11 1.28
CA GLU A 125 -19.37 6.77 0.79
C GLU A 125 -18.41 6.82 -0.41
N GLY A 126 -17.44 5.89 -0.43
CA GLY A 126 -16.44 5.80 -1.49
C GLY A 126 -15.25 6.74 -1.34
N MET A 127 -15.28 7.72 -0.42
CA MET A 127 -14.12 8.58 -0.14
C MET A 127 -12.97 7.77 0.51
N PRO A 128 -11.71 8.04 0.15
CA PRO A 128 -10.57 7.37 0.79
C PRO A 128 -10.34 7.94 2.19
N ILE A 129 -10.18 7.07 3.19
CA ILE A 129 -10.02 7.44 4.61
C ILE A 129 -8.67 6.97 5.17
N GLY A 130 -8.17 5.84 4.67
CA GLY A 130 -7.02 5.21 5.29
C GLY A 130 -6.31 4.25 4.37
N VAL A 131 -5.28 3.62 4.94
CA VAL A 131 -4.37 2.74 4.23
C VAL A 131 -4.19 1.48 5.06
N SER A 132 -4.32 0.32 4.43
CA SER A 132 -4.14 -0.97 5.10
C SER A 132 -3.22 -1.88 4.29
N VAL A 133 -2.41 -2.67 4.99
CA VAL A 133 -1.54 -3.68 4.39
C VAL A 133 -1.58 -4.94 5.23
N THR A 134 -1.66 -6.08 4.55
CA THR A 134 -1.64 -7.40 5.18
C THR A 134 -0.39 -8.13 4.75
N MET A 135 0.47 -8.42 5.70
CA MET A 135 1.72 -9.16 5.52
C MET A 135 1.52 -10.61 5.98
N ARG A 136 2.09 -11.55 5.23
CA ARG A 136 2.02 -12.99 5.48
C ARG A 136 3.37 -13.63 5.14
N ARG A 137 3.58 -14.87 5.59
CA ARG A 137 4.81 -15.66 5.34
C ARG A 137 6.05 -14.89 5.82
N ASP A 138 7.12 -14.85 5.03
CA ASP A 138 8.42 -14.33 5.45
C ASP A 138 8.42 -12.81 5.67
N ILE A 139 7.68 -12.05 4.86
CA ILE A 139 7.56 -10.58 4.99
C ILE A 139 7.01 -10.18 6.37
N MET A 140 6.11 -10.97 6.92
CA MET A 140 5.53 -10.75 8.24
C MET A 140 6.58 -10.89 9.35
N TRP A 141 7.45 -11.90 9.26
CA TRP A 141 8.52 -12.13 10.23
C TRP A 141 9.60 -11.05 10.16
N GLU A 142 9.94 -10.60 8.95
CA GLU A 142 10.85 -9.46 8.74
C GLU A 142 10.30 -8.16 9.34
N PHE A 143 9.01 -7.89 9.11
CA PHE A 143 8.36 -6.72 9.69
C PHE A 143 8.38 -6.78 11.22
N LEU A 144 8.06 -7.92 11.81
CA LEU A 144 8.09 -8.11 13.26
C LEU A 144 9.50 -7.93 13.83
N ASP A 145 10.52 -8.43 13.14
CA ASP A 145 11.92 -8.28 13.59
C ASP A 145 12.36 -6.82 13.58
N ARG A 146 12.03 -6.09 12.51
CA ARG A 146 12.30 -4.64 12.42
C ARG A 146 11.53 -3.85 13.48
N LEU A 147 10.29 -4.26 13.77
CA LEU A 147 9.47 -3.61 14.79
C LEU A 147 10.11 -3.74 16.19
N ILE A 148 10.48 -4.96 16.58
CA ILE A 148 11.02 -5.24 17.92
C ILE A 148 12.45 -4.73 18.06
N SER A 149 13.31 -5.02 17.07
CA SER A 149 14.75 -4.77 17.18
C SER A 149 15.14 -3.31 16.86
N ILE A 150 14.37 -2.62 16.01
CA ILE A 150 14.74 -1.28 15.52
C ILE A 150 13.73 -0.23 15.97
N ALA A 151 12.43 -0.45 15.71
CA ALA A 151 11.43 0.59 15.91
C ALA A 151 11.09 0.81 17.38
N ALA A 152 10.82 -0.25 18.15
CA ALA A 152 10.38 -0.16 19.54
C ALA A 152 11.39 0.57 20.45
N PRO A 153 12.72 0.28 20.39
CA PRO A 153 13.71 0.99 21.21
C PRO A 153 13.88 2.47 20.84
N ARG A 154 13.46 2.88 19.63
CA ARG A 154 13.54 4.26 19.15
C ARG A 154 12.31 5.10 19.53
N ILE A 155 11.28 4.50 20.14
CA ILE A 155 10.11 5.22 20.62
C ILE A 155 10.52 6.06 21.83
N ARG A 156 10.17 7.35 21.83
CA ARG A 156 10.40 8.23 22.97
C ARG A 156 9.64 7.70 24.19
N ASP A 157 10.33 7.55 25.32
CA ASP A 157 9.80 7.04 26.58
C ASP A 157 9.18 5.62 26.47
N PHE A 158 9.87 4.71 25.79
CA PHE A 158 9.42 3.32 25.70
C PHE A 158 9.53 2.59 27.05
N ARG A 159 8.38 2.25 27.66
CA ARG A 159 8.27 1.51 28.94
C ARG A 159 7.91 0.03 28.77
N GLY A 160 7.96 -0.48 27.54
CA GLY A 160 7.45 -1.81 27.19
C GLY A 160 6.05 -1.76 26.56
N LEU A 161 5.58 -2.94 26.14
CA LEU A 161 4.24 -3.12 25.57
C LEU A 161 3.26 -3.55 26.67
N SER A 162 2.01 -3.11 26.58
CA SER A 162 0.97 -3.48 27.55
C SER A 162 0.47 -4.90 27.33
N ASP A 163 0.38 -5.68 28.40
CA ASP A 163 -0.16 -7.05 28.39
C ASP A 163 -1.68 -7.09 28.15
N LYS A 164 -2.37 -5.94 28.23
CA LYS A 164 -3.82 -5.83 28.00
C LYS A 164 -4.20 -5.75 26.51
N GLY A 165 -3.24 -5.88 25.61
CA GLY A 165 -3.47 -5.75 24.16
C GLY A 165 -4.13 -6.96 23.49
N PHE A 166 -4.30 -8.08 24.19
CA PHE A 166 -4.91 -9.30 23.63
C PHE A 166 -6.44 -9.21 23.60
N ASP A 167 -7.06 -9.77 22.56
CA ASP A 167 -8.51 -9.72 22.33
C ASP A 167 -9.29 -10.90 22.97
N GLY A 168 -8.56 -11.79 23.67
CA GLY A 168 -9.10 -12.97 24.34
C GLY A 168 -9.23 -14.21 23.45
N ARG A 169 -8.90 -14.15 22.16
CA ARG A 169 -8.89 -15.30 21.24
C ARG A 169 -7.51 -15.67 20.70
N GLY A 170 -6.46 -15.07 21.27
CA GLY A 170 -5.06 -15.23 20.86
C GLY A 170 -4.53 -13.95 20.24
#